data_AF-A0A7Y3LRA2-F1
#
_entry.id   AF-A0A7Y3LRA2-F1
#
_cell.length_a   1.000
_cell.length_b   1.000
_cell.length_c   1.000
_cell.angle_alpha   90.00
_cell.angle_beta   90.00
_cell.angle_gamma   90.00
#
_symmetry.space_group_name_H-M   'P 1'
#
loop_
_entity.id
_entity.type
_entity.pdbx_description
1 polymer ?
#
loop_
_entity_poly.entity_id
_entity_poly.type
_entity_poly.pdbx_seq_one_letter_code
_entity_poly.pdbx_strand_id
1 'polypeptide(L)'
;MGALDAVAGRVAGGATVAFRPSGSSMVPLIRSRQQVVVAPVDASKVEVGDIVLARVAGTVYLHLVSSVDPARKRVQISNNRGRVNGWTSHERVFGICVAVDGVTRSGALGKTTAADKTTAADKTTEPDKTTAADSHGSS
;
A
#
# COMPACT_ATOMS: atom_id res chain seq x y z
N MET A 1 15.14 -4.38 7.18
CA MET A 1 14.08 -4.41 6.15
C MET A 1 12.91 -3.59 6.66
N GLY A 2 12.50 -2.56 5.93
CA GLY A 2 11.41 -1.68 6.37
C GLY A 2 10.04 -2.33 6.15
N ALA A 3 9.04 -1.98 6.97
CA ALA A 3 7.69 -2.51 6.83
C ALA A 3 7.09 -2.30 5.42
N LEU A 4 7.49 -1.22 4.72
CA LEU A 4 7.07 -0.91 3.36
C LEU A 4 7.70 -1.82 2.30
N ASP A 5 8.89 -2.36 2.53
CA ASP A 5 9.54 -3.28 1.59
C ASP A 5 8.78 -4.60 1.51
N ALA A 6 8.32 -5.10 2.66
CA ALA A 6 7.48 -6.30 2.74
C ALA A 6 6.13 -6.10 2.04
N VAL A 7 5.52 -4.92 2.20
CA VAL A 7 4.28 -4.57 1.48
C VAL A 7 4.53 -4.51 -0.03
N ALA A 8 5.59 -3.84 -0.47
CA ALA A 8 5.97 -3.78 -1.88
C ALA A 8 6.16 -5.18 -2.49
N GLY A 9 6.81 -6.10 -1.78
CA GLY A 9 6.96 -7.49 -2.24
C GLY A 9 5.61 -8.21 -2.41
N ARG A 10 4.69 -8.05 -1.46
CA ARG A 10 3.34 -8.65 -1.54
C ARG A 10 2.52 -8.07 -2.69
N VAL A 11 2.56 -6.75 -2.86
CA VAL A 11 1.81 -6.06 -3.91
C VAL A 11 2.40 -6.35 -5.29
N ALA A 12 3.73 -6.40 -5.42
CA ALA A 12 4.40 -6.84 -6.64
C ALA A 12 4.05 -8.29 -7.02
N GLY A 13 3.79 -9.14 -6.01
CA GLY A 13 3.28 -10.51 -6.20
C GLY A 13 1.80 -10.61 -6.57
N GLY A 14 1.10 -9.49 -6.78
CA GLY A 14 -0.32 -9.48 -7.14
C GLY A 14 -1.29 -9.41 -5.96
N ALA A 15 -0.80 -9.30 -4.71
CA ALA A 15 -1.67 -9.21 -3.55
C ALA A 15 -2.13 -7.77 -3.28
N THR A 16 -3.42 -7.57 -3.01
CA THR A 16 -3.91 -6.30 -2.45
C THR A 16 -3.65 -6.28 -0.95
N VAL A 17 -2.96 -5.24 -0.46
CA VAL A 17 -2.55 -5.15 0.94
C VAL A 17 -3.11 -3.87 1.56
N ALA A 18 -3.85 -4.05 2.66
CA ALA A 18 -4.21 -2.96 3.55
C ALA A 18 -3.18 -2.86 4.68
N PHE A 19 -2.63 -1.67 4.90
CA PHE A 19 -1.69 -1.43 6.00
C PHE A 19 -1.91 -0.05 6.61
N ARG A 20 -1.34 0.17 7.79
CA ARG A 20 -1.41 1.43 8.52
C ARG A 20 -0.01 2.02 8.60
N PRO A 21 0.43 2.87 7.65
CA PRO A 21 1.74 3.49 7.73
C PRO A 21 1.91 4.24 9.04
N SER A 22 3.02 4.00 9.71
CA SER A 22 3.50 4.80 10.84
C SER A 22 4.51 5.83 10.30
N GLY A 23 4.23 7.11 10.50
CA GLY A 23 5.11 8.20 10.05
C GLY A 23 4.40 9.53 9.87
N SER A 24 5.16 10.62 9.87
CA SER A 24 4.68 12.00 9.69
C SER A 24 4.92 12.53 8.26
N SER A 25 5.52 11.75 7.37
CA SER A 25 6.00 12.19 6.04
C SER A 25 4.87 12.54 5.04
N MET A 26 3.64 12.06 5.26
CA MET A 26 2.46 12.33 4.43
C MET A 26 1.38 13.19 5.10
N VAL A 27 1.67 13.81 6.24
CA VAL A 27 0.73 14.74 6.88
C VAL A 27 0.55 15.98 5.99
N PRO A 28 -0.68 16.44 5.71
CA PRO A 28 -1.97 16.02 6.31
C PRO A 28 -2.79 14.93 5.59
N LEU A 29 -2.37 14.44 4.40
CA LEU A 29 -3.17 13.48 3.60
C LEU A 29 -3.25 12.07 4.20
N ILE A 30 -2.16 11.59 4.79
CA ILE A 30 -2.11 10.27 5.43
C ILE A 30 -1.46 10.47 6.80
N ARG A 31 -2.28 10.42 7.84
CA ARG A 31 -1.86 10.52 9.25
C ARG A 31 -1.30 9.19 9.72
N SER A 32 -0.46 9.24 10.74
CA SER A 32 0.04 8.04 11.41
C SER A 32 -1.15 7.16 11.85
N ARG A 33 -1.08 5.85 11.54
CA ARG A 33 -2.12 4.84 11.79
C ARG A 33 -3.37 4.91 10.90
N GLN A 34 -3.39 5.76 9.87
CA GLN A 34 -4.51 5.80 8.92
C GLN A 34 -4.46 4.58 7.98
N GLN A 35 -5.60 3.92 7.77
CA GLN A 35 -5.66 2.70 6.95
C GLN A 35 -5.55 3.04 5.47
N VAL A 36 -4.54 2.51 4.78
CA VAL A 36 -4.39 2.64 3.33
C VAL A 36 -4.48 1.27 2.69
N VAL A 37 -5.16 1.19 1.56
CA VAL A 37 -5.28 -0.01 0.75
C VAL A 37 -4.50 0.21 -0.54
N VAL A 38 -3.54 -0.67 -0.81
CA VAL A 38 -2.72 -0.64 -2.01
C VAL A 38 -2.94 -1.93 -2.80
N ALA A 39 -3.22 -1.78 -4.08
CA ALA A 39 -3.41 -2.87 -5.02
C ALA A 39 -2.31 -2.86 -6.09
N PRO A 40 -2.01 -4.00 -6.72
CA PRO A 40 -1.09 -4.06 -7.86
C PRO A 40 -1.63 -3.20 -8.99
N VAL A 41 -0.77 -2.37 -9.58
CA VAL A 41 -1.14 -1.44 -10.65
C VAL A 41 -0.38 -1.76 -11.92
N ASP A 42 -1.03 -1.57 -13.07
CA ASP A 42 -0.30 -1.44 -14.33
C ASP A 42 0.36 -0.05 -14.35
N ALA A 43 1.69 -0.02 -14.25
CA ALA A 43 2.45 1.21 -14.33
C ALA A 43 2.21 1.98 -15.65
N SER A 44 1.78 1.29 -16.72
CA SER A 44 1.44 1.91 -18.01
C SER A 44 0.11 2.68 -17.97
N LYS A 45 -0.75 2.41 -17.00
CA LYS A 45 -2.04 3.07 -16.79
C LYS A 45 -1.99 4.15 -15.72
N VAL A 46 -0.83 4.37 -15.10
CA VAL A 46 -0.66 5.38 -14.05
C VAL A 46 -0.74 6.77 -14.67
N GLU A 47 -1.44 7.67 -14.00
CA GLU A 47 -1.65 9.04 -14.44
C GLU A 47 -1.25 10.05 -13.36
N VAL A 48 -1.13 11.31 -13.75
CA VAL A 48 -0.89 12.42 -12.83
C VAL A 48 -2.06 12.53 -11.83
N GLY A 49 -1.74 12.63 -10.55
CA GLY A 49 -2.71 12.68 -9.44
C GLY A 49 -2.93 11.35 -8.73
N ASP A 50 -2.43 10.23 -9.29
CA ASP A 50 -2.51 8.93 -8.62
C ASP A 50 -1.52 8.83 -7.46
N ILE A 51 -1.87 8.05 -6.44
CA ILE A 51 -0.97 7.75 -5.31
C ILE A 51 -0.40 6.35 -5.53
N VAL A 52 0.90 6.25 -5.76
CA VAL A 52 1.57 4.99 -6.08
C VAL A 52 2.60 4.60 -5.03
N LEU A 53 2.76 3.29 -4.84
CA LEU A 53 3.82 2.68 -4.07
C LEU A 53 4.99 2.39 -5.03
N ALA A 54 6.06 3.16 -4.93
CA ALA A 54 7.21 3.03 -5.83
C ALA A 54 8.55 3.15 -5.11
N ARG A 55 9.58 2.47 -5.64
CA ARG A 55 10.94 2.53 -5.12
C ARG A 55 11.74 3.65 -5.78
N VAL A 56 12.32 4.56 -4.99
CA VAL A 56 13.22 5.62 -5.46
C VAL A 56 14.51 5.56 -4.64
N ALA A 57 15.66 5.57 -5.31
CA ALA A 57 16.98 5.56 -4.66
C ALA A 57 17.16 4.46 -3.59
N GLY A 58 16.51 3.31 -3.75
CA GLY A 58 16.61 2.18 -2.83
C GLY A 58 15.51 2.10 -1.77
N THR A 59 14.73 3.16 -1.57
CA THR A 59 13.66 3.25 -0.56
C THR A 59 12.27 3.21 -1.21
N VAL A 60 11.34 2.47 -0.62
CA VAL A 60 9.94 2.41 -1.06
C VAL A 60 9.17 3.59 -0.47
N TYR A 61 8.51 4.34 -1.34
CA TYR A 61 7.69 5.50 -0.98
C TYR A 61 6.26 5.34 -1.45
N LEU A 62 5.32 5.86 -0.67
CA LEU A 62 3.92 6.05 -1.06
C LEU A 62 3.71 7.54 -1.35
N HIS A 63 3.64 7.93 -2.61
CA HIS A 63 3.64 9.34 -3.01
C HIS A 63 2.74 9.61 -4.22
N LEU A 64 2.44 10.88 -4.45
CA LEU A 64 1.57 11.33 -5.55
C LEU A 64 2.38 11.47 -6.84
N VAL A 65 1.84 10.95 -7.93
CA VAL A 65 2.39 11.09 -9.27
C VAL A 65 2.15 12.51 -9.74
N SER A 66 3.24 13.26 -9.93
CA SER A 66 3.21 14.63 -10.46
C SER A 66 3.33 14.68 -11.99
N SER A 67 4.05 13.72 -12.58
CA SER A 67 4.24 13.63 -14.04
C SER A 67 4.42 12.17 -14.44
N VAL A 68 4.06 11.84 -15.68
CA VAL A 68 4.30 10.53 -16.29
C VAL A 68 5.03 10.71 -17.61
N ASP A 69 5.99 9.84 -17.91
CA ASP A 69 6.78 9.83 -19.13
C ASP A 69 6.67 8.44 -19.76
N PRO A 70 5.63 8.21 -20.59
CA PRO A 70 5.40 6.92 -21.23
C PRO A 70 6.50 6.57 -22.25
N ALA A 71 7.13 7.58 -22.87
CA ALA A 71 8.22 7.38 -23.82
C ALA A 71 9.45 6.73 -23.17
N ARG A 72 9.77 7.13 -21.93
CA ARG A 72 10.87 6.57 -21.15
C ARG A 72 10.43 5.61 -20.05
N LYS A 73 9.15 5.20 -20.05
CA LYS A 73 8.55 4.27 -19.09
C LYS A 73 8.86 4.61 -17.63
N ARG A 74 8.68 5.88 -17.26
CA ARG A 74 9.01 6.38 -15.92
C ARG A 74 7.98 7.39 -15.42
N VAL A 75 7.82 7.46 -14.11
CA VAL A 75 6.91 8.37 -13.42
C VAL A 75 7.66 9.24 -12.44
N GLN A 76 7.18 10.47 -12.25
CA GLN A 76 7.73 11.44 -11.32
C GLN A 76 6.85 11.49 -10.09
N ILE A 77 7.42 11.17 -8.94
CA ILE A 77 6.72 11.23 -7.66
C ILE A 77 7.03 12.54 -6.92
N SER A 78 6.02 13.05 -6.26
CA SER A 78 6.06 14.27 -5.46
C SER A 78 5.41 14.05 -4.10
N ASN A 79 5.83 14.83 -3.11
CA ASN A 79 5.15 14.87 -1.83
C ASN A 79 3.85 15.69 -1.94
N ASN A 80 2.97 15.58 -0.94
CA ASN A 80 1.73 16.35 -0.88
C ASN A 80 1.93 17.87 -0.77
N ARG A 81 3.17 18.35 -0.59
CA ARG A 81 3.50 19.79 -0.50
C ARG A 81 4.03 20.33 -1.84
N GLY A 82 3.96 19.55 -2.92
CA GLY A 82 4.42 19.96 -4.25
C GLY A 82 5.92 19.81 -4.50
N ARG A 83 6.68 19.19 -3.59
CA ARG A 83 8.10 18.91 -3.78
C ARG A 83 8.27 17.61 -4.56
N VAL A 84 8.96 17.69 -5.70
CA VAL A 84 9.40 16.53 -6.46
C VAL A 84 10.43 15.74 -5.64
N ASN A 85 10.17 14.45 -5.42
CA ASN A 85 11.10 13.55 -4.74
C ASN A 85 12.01 12.82 -5.73
N GLY A 86 11.53 12.54 -6.94
CA GLY A 86 12.37 11.98 -7.99
C GLY A 86 11.59 11.26 -9.07
N TRP A 87 12.33 10.75 -10.05
CA TRP A 87 11.82 9.90 -11.12
C TRP A 87 12.08 8.43 -10.80
N THR A 88 11.14 7.57 -11.18
CA THR A 88 11.28 6.12 -11.05
C THR A 88 10.70 5.42 -12.26
N SER A 89 11.30 4.29 -12.64
CA SER A 89 10.82 3.48 -13.77
C SER A 89 9.54 2.74 -13.41
N HIS A 90 8.74 2.39 -14.42
CA HIS A 90 7.54 1.58 -14.27
C HIS A 90 7.80 0.26 -13.54
N GLU A 91 8.96 -0.36 -13.74
CA GLU A 91 9.39 -1.59 -13.05
C GLU A 91 9.53 -1.43 -11.53
N ARG A 92 9.71 -0.20 -11.06
CA ARG A 92 9.85 0.14 -9.64
C ARG A 92 8.54 0.65 -9.05
N VAL A 93 7.46 0.66 -9.82
CA VAL A 93 6.10 0.94 -9.36
C VAL A 93 5.45 -0.39 -9.06
N PHE A 94 5.14 -0.62 -7.78
CA PHE A 94 4.59 -1.90 -7.33
C PHE A 94 3.07 -1.87 -7.23
N GLY A 95 2.48 -0.73 -6.87
CA GLY A 95 1.04 -0.64 -6.66
C GLY A 95 0.47 0.78 -6.61
N ILE A 96 -0.86 0.86 -6.58
CA ILE A 96 -1.64 2.09 -6.49
C ILE A 96 -2.53 2.06 -5.24
N CYS A 97 -2.69 3.21 -4.60
CA CYS A 97 -3.60 3.37 -3.48
C CYS A 97 -5.04 3.46 -3.97
N VAL A 98 -5.84 2.46 -3.62
CA VAL A 98 -7.25 2.35 -4.03
C VAL A 98 -8.22 2.93 -3.00
N ALA A 99 -7.83 2.93 -1.72
CA ALA A 99 -8.64 3.50 -0.66
C ALA A 99 -7.78 4.02 0.49
N VAL A 100 -8.23 5.12 1.11
CA VAL A 100 -7.61 5.70 2.30
C VAL A 100 -8.71 5.96 3.32
N ASP A 101 -8.63 5.33 4.48
CA ASP A 101 -9.57 5.51 5.61
C ASP A 101 -11.05 5.27 5.23
N GLY A 102 -11.28 4.29 4.35
CA GLY A 102 -12.61 4.01 3.80
C GLY A 102 -13.02 4.92 2.63
N VAL A 103 -12.24 5.95 2.30
CA VAL A 103 -12.46 6.80 1.12
C VAL A 103 -11.85 6.14 -0.11
N THR A 104 -12.71 5.61 -0.97
CA THR A 104 -12.33 5.03 -2.27
C THR A 104 -11.79 6.12 -3.20
N ARG A 105 -10.64 5.86 -3.81
CA ARG A 105 -10.05 6.72 -4.84
C ARG A 105 -10.49 6.22 -6.21
N SER A 106 -11.46 6.89 -6.81
CA SER A 106 -11.99 6.55 -8.13
C SER A 106 -10.91 6.53 -9.22
N GLY A 107 -9.90 7.40 -9.12
CA GLY A 107 -8.77 7.44 -10.05
C GLY A 107 -7.96 6.14 -10.14
N ALA A 108 -8.03 5.27 -9.11
CA ALA A 108 -7.37 3.97 -9.11
C ALA A 108 -8.25 2.83 -9.66
N LEU A 109 -9.56 3.05 -9.82
CA LEU A 109 -10.49 2.04 -10.33
C LEU A 109 -10.20 1.80 -11.82
N GLY A 110 -9.85 0.57 -12.19
CA GLY A 110 -9.54 0.15 -13.57
C GLY A 110 -8.05 0.19 -13.97
N LYS A 111 -7.20 0.76 -13.12
CA LYS A 111 -5.73 0.75 -13.31
C LYS A 111 -5.04 -0.44 -12.64
N THR A 112 -5.76 -1.15 -11.79
CA THR A 112 -5.27 -2.34 -11.10
C THR A 112 -5.15 -3.52 -12.06
N THR A 113 -4.03 -4.23 -12.01
CA THR A 113 -3.76 -5.46 -12.79
C THR A 113 -4.37 -6.72 -12.18
N ALA A 114 -5.16 -6.57 -11.12
CA ALA A 114 -5.90 -7.67 -10.52
C ALA A 114 -6.94 -8.21 -11.51
N ALA A 115 -6.51 -9.19 -12.31
CA ALA A 115 -7.38 -10.23 -12.81
C ALA A 115 -8.03 -10.89 -11.59
N ASP A 116 -9.33 -10.66 -11.45
CA ASP A 116 -10.33 -11.55 -10.88
C ASP A 116 -9.79 -12.67 -9.96
N LYS A 117 -9.49 -12.30 -8.71
CA LYS A 117 -9.69 -13.19 -7.56
C LYS A 117 -10.16 -12.35 -6.37
N THR A 118 -11.39 -11.86 -6.49
CA THR A 118 -12.20 -11.73 -5.28
C THR A 118 -12.47 -13.15 -4.80
N THR A 119 -11.99 -13.52 -3.62
CA THR A 119 -12.79 -14.12 -2.53
C THR A 119 -11.86 -14.59 -1.42
N ALA A 120 -12.09 -14.01 -0.24
CA ALA A 120 -11.85 -14.51 1.11
C ALA A 120 -10.79 -15.62 1.34
N ALA A 121 -9.81 -15.30 2.17
CA ALA A 121 -9.33 -16.23 3.18
C ALA A 121 -9.34 -15.51 4.53
N ASP A 122 -10.49 -15.65 5.19
CA ASP A 122 -10.67 -15.58 6.63
C ASP A 122 -9.78 -16.63 7.34
N LYS A 123 -9.37 -16.29 8.57
CA LYS A 123 -8.84 -17.13 9.67
C LYS A 123 -7.53 -17.93 9.52
N THR A 124 -6.59 -17.59 10.40
CA THR A 124 -5.97 -18.49 11.41
C THR A 124 -5.50 -17.56 12.55
N THR A 125 -6.23 -17.46 13.67
CA THR A 125 -6.04 -18.21 14.94
C THR A 125 -4.70 -17.82 15.59
N GLU A 126 -4.66 -17.15 16.76
CA GLU A 126 -5.03 -17.72 18.06
C GLU A 126 -5.88 -16.81 18.96
N PRO A 127 -6.93 -17.37 19.57
CA PRO A 127 -7.42 -17.03 20.89
C PRO A 127 -7.00 -18.13 21.89
N ASP A 128 -6.17 -17.82 22.90
CA ASP A 128 -6.18 -18.43 24.25
C ASP A 128 -5.13 -17.64 25.08
N LYS A 129 -5.38 -17.10 26.27
CA LYS A 129 -5.97 -17.77 27.43
C LYS A 129 -6.45 -16.72 28.43
N THR A 130 -7.72 -16.77 28.81
CA THR A 130 -8.25 -16.09 30.01
C THR A 130 -8.92 -17.13 30.90
N THR A 131 -8.28 -17.35 32.05
CA THR A 131 -8.85 -17.63 33.38
C THR A 131 -9.68 -18.90 33.63
N ALA A 132 -9.17 -19.75 34.53
CA ALA A 132 -9.81 -20.24 35.76
C ALA A 132 -8.78 -21.16 36.46
N ALA A 133 -8.31 -20.93 37.68
CA ALA A 133 -9.03 -20.95 38.97
C ALA A 133 -9.64 -22.32 39.30
N ASP A 134 -8.99 -22.94 40.30
CA ASP A 134 -9.59 -23.61 41.47
C ASP A 134 -9.99 -25.10 41.44
N SER A 135 -9.51 -25.74 42.53
CA SER A 135 -10.01 -26.91 43.28
C SER A 135 -10.40 -28.18 42.55
N HIS A 136 -9.82 -29.32 42.97
CA HIS A 136 -10.55 -30.48 43.50
C HIS A 136 -9.58 -31.34 44.35
N GLY A 137 -9.92 -31.51 45.62
CA GLY A 137 -9.24 -32.41 46.53
C GLY A 137 -9.75 -33.85 46.47
N SER A 138 -9.11 -34.66 47.32
CA SER A 138 -9.57 -35.93 47.90
C SER A 138 -9.50 -37.18 47.03
N SER A 139 -8.50 -38.02 47.31
CA SER A 139 -8.72 -39.24 48.11
C SER A 139 -7.45 -39.59 48.87
#